data_AF-A0A7V8U3C1-F1
#
_entry.id   AF-A0A7V8U3C1-F1
#
_cell.length_a   1.000
_cell.length_b   1.000
_cell.length_c   1.000
_cell.angle_alpha   90.00
_cell.angle_beta   90.00
_cell.angle_gamma   90.00
#
_symmetry.space_group_name_H-M   'P 1'
#
loop_
_entity.id
_entity.type
_entity.pdbx_description
1 polymer ?
#
loop_
_entity_poly.entity_id
_entity_poly.type
_entity_poly.pdbx_seq_one_letter_code
_entity_poly.pdbx_strand_id
1 'polypeptide(L)' 'MPDDEKILIESITSPHHTERVNKAKYMVMRHAPLAALPEQAPGLTVAQANIAILPHPSEVEFPGGARA' A
#
# COMPACT_ATOMS: atom_id res chain seq x y z
N MET A 1 -16.47 8.80 -13.35
CA MET A 1 -15.38 7.83 -13.10
C MET A 1 -14.95 8.01 -11.65
N PRO A 2 -15.10 7.01 -10.77
CA PRO A 2 -14.74 7.14 -9.35
C PRO A 2 -13.21 7.29 -9.12
N ASP A 3 -12.41 7.15 -10.17
CA ASP A 3 -10.94 7.00 -10.13
C ASP A 3 -10.12 8.31 -9.97
N ASP A 4 -10.77 9.46 -9.78
CA ASP A 4 -10.08 10.75 -9.65
C ASP A 4 -10.13 11.36 -8.24
N GLU A 5 -10.77 10.70 -7.26
CA GLU A 5 -10.75 11.21 -5.89
C GLU A 5 -9.34 11.09 -5.31
N LYS A 6 -8.61 12.22 -5.28
CA LYS A 6 -7.26 12.32 -4.70
C LYS A 6 -7.30 12.86 -3.28
N ILE A 7 -6.60 12.17 -2.38
CA ILE A 7 -6.39 12.58 -0.98
C ILE A 7 -4.96 13.09 -0.78
N LEU A 8 -4.78 13.98 0.18
CA LEU A 8 -3.46 14.41 0.64
C LEU A 8 -2.97 13.42 1.71
N ILE A 9 -1.75 12.90 1.53
CA ILE A 9 -1.07 12.05 2.50
C ILE A 9 0.24 12.70 2.93
N GLU A 10 0.72 12.39 4.13
CA GLU A 10 2.05 12.76 4.61
C GLU A 10 2.91 11.51 4.79
N SER A 11 4.18 11.58 4.36
CA SER A 11 5.13 10.48 4.50
C SER A 11 5.60 10.36 5.95
N ILE A 12 5.49 9.15 6.52
CA ILE A 12 5.98 8.87 7.87
C ILE A 12 7.51 8.90 7.97
N THR A 13 8.21 8.60 6.87
CA THR A 13 9.68 8.52 6.81
C THR A 13 10.32 9.85 6.40
N SER A 14 9.52 10.81 5.97
CA SER A 14 9.97 12.13 5.52
C SER A 14 8.96 13.17 5.99
N PRO A 15 9.08 13.64 7.24
CA PRO A 15 8.19 14.65 7.80
C PRO A 15 8.10 15.87 6.88
N HIS A 16 6.93 16.48 6.80
CA HIS A 16 6.62 17.61 5.91
C HIS A 16 6.57 17.28 4.41
N HIS A 17 6.85 16.04 4.00
CA HIS A 17 6.63 15.60 2.62
C HIS A 17 5.18 15.14 2.45
N THR A 18 4.40 15.92 1.70
CA THR A 18 3.00 15.61 1.40
C THR A 18 2.78 15.36 -0.09
N GLU A 19 1.89 14.42 -0.42
CA GLU A 19 1.61 14.04 -1.79
C GLU A 19 0.10 13.82 -2.01
N ARG A 20 -0.39 14.11 -3.22
CA ARG A 20 -1.77 13.84 -3.63
C ARG A 20 -1.85 12.52 -4.38
N VAL A 21 -2.43 11.51 -3.74
CA VAL A 21 -2.56 10.15 -4.30
C VAL A 21 -4.02 9.78 -4.55
N ASN A 22 -4.27 8.84 -5.46
CA ASN A 22 -5.61 8.28 -5.65
C ASN A 22 -6.05 7.55 -4.36
N LYS A 23 -7.24 7.88 -3.87
CA LYS A 23 -7.78 7.38 -2.59
C LYS A 23 -8.01 5.88 -2.60
N ALA A 24 -8.63 5.33 -3.65
CA ALA A 24 -8.94 3.91 -3.74
C ALA A 24 -7.67 3.06 -3.70
N LYS A 25 -6.71 3.40 -4.57
CA LYS A 25 -5.39 2.75 -4.63
C LYS A 25 -4.63 2.84 -3.30
N TYR A 26 -4.64 4.02 -2.67
CA TYR A 26 -4.00 4.21 -1.38
C TYR A 26 -4.62 3.34 -0.28
N MET A 27 -5.95 3.29 -0.19
CA MET A 27 -6.63 2.48 0.83
C MET A 27 -6.31 0.99 0.65
N VAL A 28 -6.34 0.47 -0.58
CA VAL A 28 -6.01 -0.93 -0.87
C VAL A 28 -4.57 -1.25 -0.47
N MET A 29 -3.60 -0.43 -0.89
CA MET A 29 -2.20 -0.63 -0.54
C MET A 29 -1.92 -0.44 0.95
N ARG A 30 -2.68 0.40 1.67
CA ARG A 30 -2.55 0.58 3.12
C ARG A 30 -3.03 -0.65 3.90
N HIS A 31 -4.05 -1.36 3.39
CA HIS A 31 -4.60 -2.54 4.05
C HIS A 31 -3.80 -3.82 3.78
N ALA A 32 -3.22 -3.97 2.60
CA ALA A 32 -2.43 -5.15 2.23
C ALA A 32 -1.31 -5.52 3.23
N PRO A 33 -0.42 -4.61 3.66
CA PRO A 33 0.63 -4.96 4.62
C PRO A 33 0.07 -5.36 5.97
N LEU A 34 -1.02 -4.72 6.44
CA LEU A 34 -1.64 -5.04 7.73
C LEU A 34 -2.19 -6.47 7.76
N ALA A 35 -2.72 -6.96 6.65
CA ALA A 35 -3.18 -8.35 6.51
C ALA A 35 -2.02 -9.36 6.46
N ALA A 36 -0.83 -8.93 6.01
CA ALA A 36 0.35 -9.78 5.90
C ALA A 36 1.17 -9.88 7.21
N LEU A 37 0.88 -9.05 8.23
CA LEU A 37 1.66 -9.06 9.47
C LEU A 37 1.39 -10.31 10.32
N PRO A 38 2.44 -10.99 10.83
CA PRO A 38 2.29 -12.12 11.73
C PRO A 38 1.90 -11.65 13.13
N GLU A 39 1.17 -12.50 13.87
CA GLU A 39 0.69 -12.20 15.23
C GLU A 39 1.82 -12.14 16.28
N GLN A 40 2.99 -12.70 15.97
CA GLN A 40 4.10 -12.84 16.91
C GLN A 40 5.37 -12.13 16.40
N ALA A 41 6.13 -11.55 17.34
CA ALA A 41 7.47 -11.04 17.07
C ALA A 41 8.43 -12.20 16.68
N PRO A 42 9.46 -11.99 15.83
CA PRO A 42 10.00 -10.71 15.38
C PRO A 42 9.44 -10.18 14.03
N GLY A 43 8.16 -10.43 13.71
CA GLY A 43 7.52 -9.78 12.56
C GLY A 43 8.05 -10.25 11.21
N LEU A 44 7.82 -9.45 10.16
CA LEU A 44 8.39 -9.65 8.83
C LEU A 44 9.48 -8.62 8.55
N THR A 45 10.51 -9.04 7.82
CA THR A 45 11.42 -8.10 7.18
C THR A 45 10.72 -7.35 6.05
N VAL A 46 11.23 -6.17 5.68
CA VAL A 46 10.69 -5.37 4.57
C VAL A 46 10.66 -6.18 3.26
N ALA A 47 11.68 -6.99 2.99
CA ALA A 47 11.73 -7.83 1.80
C ALA A 47 10.61 -8.89 1.78
N GLN A 48 10.32 -9.51 2.93
CA GLN A 48 9.23 -10.49 3.04
C GLN A 48 7.86 -9.81 2.96
N ALA A 49 7.70 -8.63 3.58
CA ALA A 49 6.47 -7.85 3.49
C ALA A 49 6.16 -7.47 2.04
N ASN A 50 7.17 -7.02 1.28
CA ASN A 50 6.99 -6.71 -0.15
C ASN A 50 6.50 -7.91 -0.95
N ILE A 51 7.03 -9.11 -0.70
CA ILE A 51 6.56 -10.35 -1.35
C ILE A 51 5.13 -10.69 -0.91
N ALA A 52 4.82 -10.56 0.38
CA ALA A 52 3.50 -10.89 0.93
C ALA A 52 2.39 -9.93 0.47
N ILE A 53 2.73 -8.71 0.02
CA ILE A 53 1.78 -7.73 -0.52
C ILE A 53 1.39 -8.08 -1.97
N LEU A 54 2.26 -8.70 -2.76
CA LEU A 54 2.02 -9.00 -4.20
C LEU A 54 0.72 -9.77 -4.53
N PRO A 55 0.19 -10.67 -3.68
CA PRO A 55 -1.08 -11.36 -3.94
C PRO A 55 -2.34 -10.52 -3.63
N HIS A 56 -2.21 -9.40 -2.92
CA HIS A 56 -3.32 -8.61 -2.41
C HIS A 56 -3.90 -7.54 -3.34
N PRO A 57 -3.16 -6.92 -4.29
CA PRO A 57 -3.78 -5.95 -5.18
C PRO A 57 -4.69 -6.66 -6.19
N SER A 58 -5.97 -6.29 -6.19
CA SER A 58 -6.93 -6.69 -7.23
C SER A 58 -6.38 -6.31 -8.62
N GLU A 59 -6.42 -7.24 -9.58
CA GLU A 59 -5.99 -7.00 -10.98
C GLU A 59 -6.69 -5.78 -11.61
N VAL A 60 -7.87 -5.42 -11.10
CA VAL A 60 -8.68 -4.27 -11.51
C VAL A 60 -8.01 -2.93 -11.17
N GLU A 61 -7.29 -2.85 -10.06
CA GLU A 61 -6.71 -1.58 -9.57
C GLU A 61 -5.20 -1.46 -9.86
N PHE A 62 -4.52 -2.61 -10.01
CA PHE A 62 -3.10 -2.70 -10.34
C PHE A 62 -2.84 -3.80 -11.38
N PRO A 63 -3.17 -3.56 -12.67
CA PRO A 63 -2.89 -4.54 -13.72
C PRO A 63 -1.38 -4.79 -13.80
N GLY A 64 -0.97 -6.03 -13.55
CA GLY A 64 0.42 -6.49 -13.68
C GLY A 64 1.35 -6.16 -12.50
N GLY A 65 0.83 -5.73 -11.34
CA GLY A 65 1.65 -5.52 -10.13
C GLY A 65 2.79 -4.50 -10.30
N ALA A 66 2.72 -3.65 -11.32
CA ALA A 66 3.80 -2.76 -11.70
C ALA A 66 3.92 -1.60 -10.71
N ARG A 67 4.79 -1.82 -9.72
CA ARG A 67 5.25 -0.92 -8.65
C ARG A 67 4.31 -0.81 -7.45
N ALA A 68 4.37 -1.85 -6.61
CA ALA A 68 4.34 -1.65 -5.16
C ALA A 68 5.66 -1.04 -4.68
#